data_AF-A0A1V4QBN0-F1
#
_entry.id   AF-A0A1V4QBN0-F1
#
_cell.length_a   1.000
_cell.length_b   1.000
_cell.length_c   1.000
_cell.angle_alpha   90.00
_cell.angle_beta   90.00
_cell.angle_gamma   90.00
#
_symmetry.space_group_name_H-M   'P 1'
#
loop_
_entity.id
_entity.type
_entity.pdbx_description
1 polymer ?
#
loop_
_entity_poly.entity_id
_entity_poly.type
_entity_poly.pdbx_seq_one_letter_code
_entity_poly.pdbx_strand_id
1 'polypeptide(L)' 'ADPFVWLFSESTGRVLVAVPRTEESRFVAMLDARGMPWTRIGVVDQGSDSVSVQDQFEVTLEELRTAYEGTLPALFG' A
#
# COMPACT_ATOMS: atom_id res chain seq x y z
N ALA A 1 4.96 3.40 16.31
CA ALA A 1 4.44 2.06 15.96
C ALA A 1 5.55 1.31 15.26
N ASP A 2 5.71 0.01 15.55
CA ASP A 2 6.64 -0.89 14.86
C ASP A 2 6.07 -1.30 13.47
N PRO A 3 6.85 -1.98 12.62
CA PRO A 3 6.39 -2.39 11.28
C PRO A 3 5.12 -3.24 11.29
N PHE A 4 4.95 -4.13 12.28
CA PHE A 4 3.77 -4.98 12.37
C PHE A 4 2.50 -4.13 12.61
N VAL A 5 2.57 -3.18 13.55
CA VAL A 5 1.45 -2.27 13.81
C VAL A 5 1.10 -1.44 12.58
N TRP A 6 2.10 -0.95 11.83
CA TRP A 6 1.84 -0.17 10.61
C TRP A 6 1.21 -1.00 9.49
N LEU A 7 1.64 -2.24 9.29
CA LEU A 7 1.20 -3.08 8.19
C LEU A 7 -0.17 -3.73 8.44
N PHE A 8 -0.47 -4.11 9.68
CA PHE A 8 -1.61 -5.00 9.96
C PHE A 8 -2.70 -4.40 10.85
N SER A 9 -2.47 -3.24 11.48
CA SER A 9 -3.52 -2.63 12.31
C SER A 9 -4.61 -2.02 11.44
N GLU A 10 -5.86 -2.20 11.86
CA GLU A 10 -7.02 -1.54 11.28
C GLU A 10 -7.32 -0.22 12.00
N SER A 11 -7.57 0.83 11.23
CA SER A 11 -8.08 2.10 11.73
C SER A 11 -8.97 2.75 10.68
N THR A 12 -9.95 3.52 11.14
CA THR A 12 -10.84 4.27 10.26
C THR A 12 -10.16 5.53 9.71
N GLY A 13 -10.70 6.08 8.61
CA GLY A 13 -10.25 7.35 8.05
C GLY A 13 -8.91 7.33 7.31
N ARG A 14 -8.42 6.16 6.87
CA ARG A 14 -7.21 6.03 6.04
C ARG A 14 -7.57 5.83 4.58
N VAL A 15 -6.77 6.43 3.69
CA VAL A 15 -6.87 6.27 2.23
C VAL A 15 -5.47 6.12 1.65
N LEU A 16 -5.31 5.18 0.71
CA LEU A 16 -4.13 5.09 -0.15
C LEU A 16 -4.40 5.82 -1.47
N VAL A 17 -3.46 6.66 -1.89
CA VAL A 17 -3.59 7.47 -3.11
C VAL A 17 -2.34 7.29 -3.96
N ALA A 18 -2.53 6.90 -5.23
CA ALA A 18 -1.50 6.95 -6.24
C ALA A 18 -1.61 8.28 -7.00
N VAL A 19 -0.50 9.02 -7.08
CA VAL A 19 -0.45 10.34 -7.71
C VAL A 19 0.61 10.31 -8.83
N PRO A 20 0.30 10.82 -10.03
CA PRO A 20 1.32 11.00 -11.06
C PRO A 20 2.49 11.85 -10.55
N ARG A 21 3.72 11.53 -10.95
CA ARG A 21 4.93 12.25 -10.48
C ARG A 21 4.86 13.75 -10.74
N THR A 22 4.21 14.19 -11.82
CA THR A 22 4.03 15.61 -12.15
C THR A 22 3.05 16.33 -11.23
N GLU A 23 2.21 15.59 -10.52
CA GLU A 23 1.11 16.10 -9.68
C GLU A 23 1.41 16.03 -8.18
N GLU A 24 2.44 15.27 -7.77
CA GLU A 24 2.81 15.03 -6.37
C GLU A 24 2.96 16.35 -5.58
N SER A 25 3.74 17.30 -6.09
CA SER A 25 3.96 18.59 -5.43
C SER A 25 2.67 19.39 -5.24
N ARG A 26 1.77 19.39 -6.23
CA ARG A 26 0.49 20.10 -6.17
C ARG A 26 -0.45 19.44 -5.14
N PHE A 27 -0.49 18.11 -5.13
CA PHE A 27 -1.32 17.34 -4.23
C PHE A 27 -0.89 17.50 -2.76
N VAL A 28 0.41 17.39 -2.48
CA VAL A 28 0.96 17.57 -1.14
C VAL A 28 0.71 18.98 -0.61
N ALA A 29 0.96 20.02 -1.43
CA ALA A 29 0.69 21.40 -1.03
C ALA A 29 -0.79 21.63 -0.65
N MET A 30 -1.73 20.96 -1.36
CA MET A 30 -3.16 21.02 -1.05
C MET A 30 -3.51 20.36 0.28
N LEU A 31 -2.85 19.24 0.62
CA LEU A 31 -3.01 18.54 1.91
C LEU A 31 -2.47 19.38 3.06
N ASP A 32 -1.26 19.93 2.91
CA ASP A 32 -0.61 20.78 3.91
C ASP A 32 -1.44 22.04 4.19
N ALA A 33 -1.97 22.68 3.15
CA ALA A 33 -2.85 23.85 3.27
C ALA A 33 -4.15 23.57 4.05
N ARG A 34 -4.55 22.29 4.16
CA ARG A 34 -5.74 21.85 4.91
C ARG A 34 -5.41 21.21 6.25
N GLY A 35 -4.12 21.11 6.60
CA GLY A 35 -3.67 20.38 7.79
C GLY A 35 -4.02 18.90 7.76
N MET A 36 -4.16 18.31 6.56
CA MET A 36 -4.48 16.89 6.41
C MET A 36 -3.23 16.05 6.65
N PRO A 37 -3.19 15.17 7.68
CA PRO A 37 -2.03 14.33 7.92
C PRO A 37 -1.82 13.36 6.77
N TRP A 38 -0.57 13.25 6.30
CA TRP A 38 -0.21 12.35 5.21
C TRP A 38 1.21 11.82 5.39
N THR A 39 1.53 10.75 4.67
CA THR A 39 2.87 10.16 4.64
C THR A 39 3.10 9.54 3.26
N ARG A 40 4.25 9.81 2.66
CA ARG A 40 4.70 9.12 1.45
C ARG A 40 5.21 7.74 1.82
N ILE A 41 4.57 6.70 1.29
CA ILE A 41 4.88 5.31 1.65
C ILE A 41 5.68 4.54 0.58
N GLY A 42 5.80 5.07 -0.64
CA GLY A 42 6.52 4.38 -1.71
C GLY A 42 6.20 4.90 -3.11
N VAL A 43 6.42 4.03 -4.09
CA VAL A 43 6.16 4.26 -5.52
C VAL A 43 5.53 3.01 -6.13
N VAL A 44 4.82 3.18 -7.23
CA VAL A 44 4.39 2.06 -8.08
C VAL A 44 5.43 1.90 -9.19
N ASP A 45 5.98 0.71 -9.32
CA ASP A 45 6.91 0.35 -10.39
C ASP A 45 6.22 -0.59 -11.38
N GLN A 46 6.09 -0.17 -12.64
CA GLN A 46 5.49 -1.00 -13.70
C GLN A 46 6.38 -2.17 -14.11
N GLY A 47 7.69 -2.10 -13.82
CA GLY A 47 8.64 -3.18 -14.10
C GLY A 47 8.71 -4.25 -13.01
N SER A 48 8.02 -4.06 -11.88
CA SER A 48 8.00 -4.99 -10.76
C SER A 48 6.73 -5.83 -10.76
N ASP A 49 6.87 -7.12 -10.47
CA ASP A 49 5.80 -8.07 -10.20
C ASP A 49 5.71 -8.44 -8.70
N SER A 50 6.33 -7.64 -7.83
CA SER A 50 6.37 -7.85 -6.39
C SER A 50 5.96 -6.62 -5.58
N VAL A 51 5.49 -6.88 -4.36
CA VAL A 51 5.34 -5.88 -3.29
C VAL A 51 6.54 -6.03 -2.36
N SER A 52 7.36 -4.99 -2.29
CA SER A 52 8.53 -4.94 -1.40
C SER A 52 8.28 -3.94 -0.27
N VAL A 53 8.44 -4.41 0.97
CA VAL A 53 8.47 -3.57 2.17
C VAL A 53 9.89 -3.58 2.69
N GLN A 54 10.56 -2.43 2.59
CA GLN A 54 11.97 -2.28 2.92
C GLN A 54 12.30 -2.86 4.31
N ASP A 55 13.37 -3.64 4.37
CA ASP A 55 13.88 -4.33 5.57
C ASP A 55 12.91 -5.35 6.21
N GLN A 56 11.76 -5.64 5.60
CA GLN A 56 10.77 -6.57 6.13
C GLN A 56 10.60 -7.82 5.24
N PHE A 57 10.14 -7.64 4.00
CA PHE A 57 9.90 -8.75 3.06
C PHE A 57 9.69 -8.24 1.64
N GLU A 58 9.77 -9.18 0.70
CA GLU A 58 9.32 -9.03 -0.68
C GLU A 58 8.44 -10.24 -1.01
N VAL A 59 7.29 -9.99 -1.64
CA VAL A 59 6.32 -11.03 -2.00
C VAL A 59 5.81 -10.78 -3.42
N THR A 60 5.73 -11.82 -4.24
CA THR A 60 5.26 -11.66 -5.62
C THR A 60 3.74 -11.43 -5.65
N LEU A 61 3.27 -10.74 -6.69
CA LEU A 61 1.84 -10.56 -6.93
C LEU A 61 1.14 -11.90 -7.23
N GLU A 62 1.86 -12.87 -7.78
CA GLU A 62 1.35 -14.24 -7.96
C GLU A 62 1.09 -14.92 -6.61
N GLU A 63 2.07 -14.92 -5.71
CA GLU A 63 1.93 -15.51 -4.38
C GLU A 63 0.82 -14.84 -3.57
N LEU A 64 0.76 -13.50 -3.58
CA LEU A 64 -0.32 -12.75 -2.94
C LEU A 64 -1.69 -13.14 -3.50
N ARG A 65 -1.81 -13.28 -4.82
CA ARG A 65 -3.06 -13.66 -5.47
C ARG A 65 -3.48 -15.06 -5.06
N THR A 66 -2.58 -16.03 -5.12
CA THR A 66 -2.86 -17.41 -4.71
C THR A 66 -3.32 -17.47 -3.25
N ALA A 67 -2.63 -16.78 -2.33
CA ALA A 67 -2.99 -16.76 -0.93
C ALA A 67 -4.36 -16.11 -0.67
N TYR A 68 -4.63 -14.97 -1.32
CA TYR A 68 -5.87 -14.21 -1.13
C TYR A 68 -7.09 -14.92 -1.76
N GLU A 69 -6.96 -15.41 -2.98
CA GLU A 69 -8.06 -16.01 -3.74
C GLU A 69 -8.31 -17.48 -3.36
N GLY A 70 -7.31 -18.19 -2.84
CA GLY A 70 -7.36 -19.65 -2.64
C GLY A 70 -8.19 -20.14 -1.45
N THR A 71 -8.41 -19.30 -0.43
CA THR A 71 -9.05 -19.75 0.82
C THR A 71 -10.49 -20.23 0.62
N LEU A 72 -11.32 -19.45 -0.07
CA LEU A 72 -12.73 -19.79 -0.27
C LEU A 72 -12.90 -20.99 -1.23
N PRO A 73 -12.23 -21.05 -2.39
CA PRO A 73 -12.27 -22.24 -3.26
C PRO A 73 -11.86 -23.51 -2.51
N ALA A 74 -10.78 -23.50 -1.74
CA ALA A 74 -10.33 -24.69 -1.03
C ALA A 74 -11.32 -25.22 0.02
N LEU A 75 -12.17 -24.34 0.57
CA LEU A 75 -13.17 -24.70 1.58
C LEU A 75 -14.54 -25.04 0.98
N PHE A 76 -14.85 -24.56 -0.23
CA PHE A 76 -16.21 -24.56 -0.78
C PHE A 76 -16.32 -25.04 -2.25
N GLY A 77 -15.24 -25.51 -2.87
CA GLY A 77 -15.20 -25.97 -4.27
C GLY A 77 -13.92 -26.74 -4.61
#